data_AF-A0A915HJF4-F1
#
_entry.id   AF-A0A915HJF4-F1
#
_cell.length_a   1.000
_cell.length_b   1.000
_cell.length_c   1.000
_cell.angle_alpha   90.00
_cell.angle_beta   90.00
_cell.angle_gamma   90.00
#
_symmetry.space_group_name_H-M   'P 1'
#
loop_
_entity.id
_entity.type
_entity.pdbx_description
1 polymer ?
#
loop_
_entity_poly.entity_id
_entity_poly.type
_entity_poly.pdbx_seq_one_letter_code
_entity_poly.pdbx_strand_id
1 'polypeptide(L)'
;MNLFDCTAYGKFGRFSRYSFYFSNVLSLIICSSAISYAIWVVHCRRIFAALFQPTLYVACAFITIVVGLTSIVASLGAFYAASKELRCLMHSYAVTNIVLFIMMIIVGIMGYVFQWQLAEHAIDTQLWSNLQHFYGQPGHEDMTKAWDYMQQEFHCCGVDDVQKNFVIWRTSKWHMDYRGTPKKLVPSSCCRRSPNGSFVDESACQFTDMKTPNLSAIFVKVCTGCAAIFQNYIPRFFQ
;
A
#
# COMPACT_ATOMS: atom_id res chain seq x y z
N MET A 1 -53.38 -14.43 14.11
CA MET A 1 -52.63 -13.86 12.97
C MET A 1 -51.25 -14.49 13.00
N ASN A 2 -51.11 -15.66 12.38
CA ASN A 2 -49.87 -16.44 12.36
C ASN A 2 -48.98 -15.89 11.24
N LEU A 3 -47.99 -15.08 11.58
CA LEU A 3 -47.03 -14.52 10.63
C LEU A 3 -45.83 -15.45 10.36
N PHE A 4 -45.95 -16.74 10.68
CA PHE A 4 -44.85 -17.71 10.66
C PHE A 4 -45.09 -18.93 9.75
N ASP A 5 -46.17 -18.94 8.96
CA ASP A 5 -46.33 -19.92 7.89
C ASP A 5 -45.55 -19.51 6.64
N CYS A 6 -44.22 -19.50 6.75
CA CYS A 6 -43.34 -19.50 5.58
C CYS A 6 -43.13 -20.92 5.04
N THR A 7 -44.12 -21.81 5.01
CA THR A 7 -44.00 -23.09 4.30
C THR A 7 -44.61 -22.99 2.92
N ALA A 8 -43.81 -22.52 1.96
CA ALA A 8 -43.92 -22.98 0.58
C ALA A 8 -42.60 -23.67 0.23
N TYR A 9 -42.51 -24.96 0.54
CA TYR A 9 -41.41 -25.84 0.12
C TYR A 9 -41.57 -26.12 -1.39
N GLY A 10 -41.23 -25.13 -2.22
CA GLY A 10 -41.14 -25.25 -3.68
C GLY A 10 -39.69 -25.17 -4.17
N LYS A 11 -39.47 -25.26 -5.49
CA LYS A 11 -38.17 -24.98 -6.15
C LYS A 11 -37.56 -23.64 -5.69
N PHE A 12 -38.41 -22.66 -5.36
CA PHE A 12 -38.04 -21.33 -4.86
C PHE A 12 -37.29 -21.36 -3.52
N GLY A 13 -37.66 -22.25 -2.59
CA GLY A 13 -36.97 -22.37 -1.29
C GLY A 13 -35.57 -22.99 -1.41
N ARG A 14 -35.40 -23.97 -2.31
CA ARG A 14 -34.08 -24.53 -2.66
C ARG A 14 -33.21 -23.48 -3.35
N PHE A 15 -33.75 -22.74 -4.31
CA PHE A 15 -33.03 -21.65 -4.98
C PHE A 15 -32.55 -20.57 -3.99
N SER A 16 -33.41 -20.16 -3.05
CA SER A 16 -33.07 -19.20 -2.00
C SER A 16 -31.90 -19.67 -1.11
N ARG A 17 -31.88 -20.96 -0.72
CA ARG A 17 -30.76 -21.55 0.04
C ARG A 17 -29.45 -21.51 -0.75
N TYR A 18 -29.46 -21.97 -2.00
CA TYR A 18 -28.26 -21.93 -2.85
C TYR A 18 -27.76 -20.50 -3.08
N SER A 19 -28.66 -19.55 -3.32
CA SER A 19 -28.32 -18.14 -3.47
C SER A 19 -27.66 -17.56 -2.21
N PHE A 20 -28.16 -17.91 -1.02
CA PHE A 20 -27.58 -17.48 0.26
C PHE A 20 -26.18 -18.07 0.48
N TYR A 21 -25.98 -19.36 0.23
CA TYR A 21 -24.65 -19.96 0.34
C TYR A 21 -23.67 -19.29 -0.64
N PHE A 22 -24.10 -19.07 -1.89
CA PHE A 22 -23.28 -18.42 -2.90
C PHE A 22 -22.89 -16.98 -2.52
N SER A 23 -23.84 -16.17 -2.05
CA SER A 23 -23.55 -14.78 -1.67
C SER A 23 -22.64 -14.67 -0.44
N ASN A 24 -22.78 -15.57 0.54
CA ASN A 24 -21.88 -15.62 1.70
C ASN A 24 -20.47 -16.06 1.31
N VAL A 25 -20.33 -17.05 0.42
CA VAL A 25 -19.01 -17.46 -0.10
C VAL A 25 -18.36 -16.30 -0.87
N LEU A 26 -19.11 -15.60 -1.72
CA LEU A 26 -18.61 -14.44 -2.45
C LEU A 26 -18.16 -13.32 -1.49
N SER A 27 -18.97 -13.02 -0.47
CA SER A 27 -18.64 -12.03 0.55
C SER A 27 -17.37 -12.39 1.31
N LEU A 28 -17.19 -13.67 1.67
CA LEU A 28 -15.96 -14.15 2.30
C LEU A 28 -14.72 -13.94 1.42
N ILE A 29 -14.81 -14.26 0.12
CA ILE A 29 -13.71 -14.08 -0.82
C ILE A 29 -13.32 -12.60 -0.90
N ILE A 30 -14.31 -11.72 -1.04
CA ILE A 30 -14.09 -10.27 -1.13
C ILE A 30 -13.51 -9.71 0.18
N CYS A 31 -14.02 -10.13 1.34
CA CYS A 31 -13.49 -9.68 2.63
C CYS A 31 -12.06 -10.17 2.85
N SER A 32 -11.76 -11.41 2.48
CA SER A 32 -10.41 -11.99 2.63
C SER A 32 -9.39 -11.28 1.74
N SER A 33 -9.76 -10.95 0.50
CA SER A 33 -8.88 -10.18 -0.40
C SER A 33 -8.68 -8.74 0.09
N ALA A 34 -9.73 -8.09 0.60
CA ALA A 34 -9.65 -6.75 1.17
C ALA A 34 -8.75 -6.70 2.43
N ILE A 35 -8.85 -7.68 3.33
CA ILE A 35 -7.96 -7.80 4.50
C ILE A 35 -6.52 -8.03 4.03
N SER A 36 -6.30 -8.91 3.06
CA SER A 36 -4.96 -9.17 2.53
C SER A 36 -4.32 -7.90 1.97
N TYR A 37 -5.08 -7.10 1.22
CA TYR A 37 -4.64 -5.80 0.74
C TYR A 37 -4.37 -4.82 1.90
N ALA A 38 -5.24 -4.76 2.91
CA ALA A 38 -5.04 -3.88 4.05
C ALA A 38 -3.79 -4.26 4.89
N ILE A 39 -3.53 -5.55 5.08
CA ILE A 39 -2.32 -6.05 5.74
C ILE A 39 -1.08 -5.67 4.93
N TRP A 40 -1.12 -5.86 3.61
CA TRP A 40 -0.03 -5.45 2.71
C TRP A 40 0.31 -3.96 2.86
N VAL A 41 -0.72 -3.12 2.90
CA VAL A 41 -0.59 -1.67 3.11
C VAL A 41 0.06 -1.34 4.46
N VAL A 42 -0.40 -1.97 5.54
CA VAL A 42 0.16 -1.77 6.87
C VAL A 42 1.62 -2.24 6.93
N HIS A 43 1.93 -3.39 6.33
CA HIS A 43 3.30 -3.91 6.28
C HIS A 43 4.24 -2.95 5.56
N CYS A 44 3.82 -2.43 4.40
CA CYS A 44 4.60 -1.43 3.67
C CYS A 44 4.84 -0.17 4.52
N ARG A 45 3.82 0.32 5.23
CA ARG A 45 3.98 1.50 6.09
C ARG A 45 4.90 1.27 7.27
N ARG A 46 4.94 0.07 7.87
CA ARG A 46 5.87 -0.22 8.97
C ARG A 46 7.32 -0.08 8.56
N ILE A 47 7.65 -0.48 7.33
CA ILE A 47 9.01 -0.37 6.77
C ILE A 47 9.40 1.10 6.54
N PHE A 48 8.44 1.94 6.14
CA PHE A 48 8.66 3.35 5.83
C PHE A 48 8.01 4.32 6.82
N ALA A 49 7.78 3.91 8.07
CA ALA A 49 7.00 4.68 9.04
C ALA A 49 7.66 6.04 9.34
N ALA A 50 9.00 6.07 9.33
CA ALA A 50 9.79 7.28 9.52
C ALA A 50 9.70 8.29 8.35
N LEU A 51 9.28 7.86 7.16
CA LEU A 51 9.26 8.69 5.96
C LEU A 51 7.94 9.44 5.73
N PHE A 52 6.83 8.96 6.29
CA PHE A 52 5.53 9.60 6.11
C PHE A 52 4.80 9.73 7.45
N GLN A 53 4.18 10.88 7.70
CA GLN A 53 3.33 11.13 8.87
C GLN A 53 2.12 10.16 8.92
N PRO A 54 1.43 10.00 10.07
CA PRO A 54 0.23 9.17 10.13
C PRO A 54 -0.82 9.73 9.15
N THR A 55 -1.08 8.98 8.08
CA THR A 55 -2.02 9.38 7.03
C THR A 55 -3.37 8.74 7.31
N LEU A 56 -4.46 9.46 7.02
CA LEU A 56 -5.84 8.97 7.06
C LEU A 56 -6.01 7.62 6.34
N TYR A 57 -5.21 7.40 5.30
CA TYR A 57 -5.12 6.13 4.57
C TYR A 57 -4.75 4.91 5.45
N VAL A 58 -3.83 5.06 6.41
CA VAL A 58 -3.46 3.95 7.31
C VAL A 58 -4.61 3.63 8.27
N ALA A 59 -5.32 4.65 8.73
CA ALA A 59 -6.53 4.46 9.54
C ALA A 59 -7.60 3.67 8.76
N CYS A 60 -7.80 3.99 7.47
CA CYS A 60 -8.68 3.20 6.60
C CYS A 60 -8.25 1.73 6.50
N ALA A 61 -6.95 1.45 6.36
CA ALA A 61 -6.45 0.07 6.32
C ALA A 61 -6.76 -0.71 7.61
N PHE A 62 -6.57 -0.10 8.79
CA PHE A 62 -6.92 -0.73 10.06
C PHE A 62 -8.43 -0.98 10.20
N ILE A 63 -9.26 -0.01 9.79
CA ILE A 63 -10.72 -0.17 9.80
C ILE A 63 -11.13 -1.34 8.89
N THR A 64 -10.55 -1.44 7.68
CA THR A 64 -10.80 -2.56 6.76
C THR A 64 -10.47 -3.91 7.38
N ILE A 65 -9.38 -4.01 8.16
CA ILE A 65 -9.01 -5.25 8.86
C ILE A 65 -10.08 -5.60 9.90
N VAL A 66 -10.46 -4.65 10.74
CA VAL A 66 -11.46 -4.88 11.81
C VAL A 66 -12.81 -5.27 11.22
N VAL A 67 -13.32 -4.48 10.27
CA VAL A 67 -14.61 -4.74 9.61
C VAL A 67 -14.55 -6.08 8.86
N GLY A 68 -13.49 -6.35 8.11
CA GLY A 68 -13.31 -7.60 7.39
C GLY A 68 -13.34 -8.84 8.31
N LEU A 69 -12.66 -8.78 9.46
CA LEU A 69 -12.69 -9.87 10.44
C LEU A 69 -14.10 -10.07 11.02
N THR A 70 -14.82 -8.99 11.32
CA THR A 70 -16.22 -9.10 11.78
C THR A 70 -17.13 -9.70 10.70
N SER A 71 -16.91 -9.38 9.42
CA SER A 71 -17.64 -9.97 8.29
C SER A 71 -17.38 -11.47 8.12
N ILE A 72 -16.14 -11.92 8.40
CA ILE A 72 -15.80 -13.35 8.38
C ILE A 72 -16.57 -14.08 9.49
N VAL A 73 -16.57 -13.55 10.70
CA VAL A 73 -17.32 -14.13 11.83
C VAL A 73 -18.83 -14.16 11.54
N ALA A 74 -19.39 -13.08 11.00
CA ALA A 74 -20.79 -13.02 10.60
C ALA A 74 -21.12 -14.04 9.50
N SER A 75 -20.23 -14.26 8.55
CA SER A 75 -20.38 -15.27 7.50
C SER A 75 -20.30 -16.71 8.05
N LEU A 76 -19.45 -16.98 9.04
CA LEU A 76 -19.44 -18.29 9.73
C LEU A 76 -20.77 -18.53 10.48
N GLY A 77 -21.29 -17.50 11.15
CA GLY A 77 -22.62 -17.53 11.77
C GLY A 77 -23.73 -17.79 10.76
N ALA A 78 -23.63 -17.20 9.56
CA ALA A 78 -24.55 -17.41 8.45
C ALA A 78 -24.55 -18.87 7.96
N PHE A 79 -23.38 -19.50 7.78
CA PHE A 79 -23.28 -20.92 7.41
C PHE A 79 -23.87 -21.83 8.49
N TYR A 80 -23.62 -21.53 9.76
CA TYR A 80 -24.21 -22.28 10.87
C TYR A 80 -25.74 -22.17 10.88
N ALA A 81 -26.27 -20.95 10.74
CA ALA A 81 -27.70 -20.68 10.69
C ALA A 81 -28.38 -21.40 9.51
N ALA A 82 -27.73 -21.40 8.34
CA ALA A 82 -28.22 -22.11 7.16
C ALA A 82 -28.17 -23.64 7.34
N SER A 83 -27.15 -24.17 8.00
CA SER A 83 -27.01 -25.60 8.30
C SER A 83 -28.06 -26.10 9.30
N LYS A 84 -28.46 -25.24 10.25
CA LYS A 84 -29.50 -25.53 11.24
C LYS A 84 -30.91 -25.16 10.76
N GLU A 85 -31.05 -24.74 9.51
CA GLU A 85 -32.30 -24.29 8.88
C GLU A 85 -33.06 -23.20 9.67
N LEU A 86 -32.34 -22.38 10.45
CA LEU A 86 -32.92 -21.33 11.29
C LEU A 86 -33.25 -20.10 10.44
N ARG A 87 -34.49 -20.04 9.93
CA ARG A 87 -34.91 -19.05 8.91
C ARG A 87 -34.80 -17.59 9.35
N CYS A 88 -35.23 -17.26 10.57
CA CYS A 88 -35.11 -15.89 11.10
C CYS A 88 -33.65 -15.48 11.23
N LEU A 89 -32.81 -16.41 11.71
CA LEU A 89 -31.39 -16.18 11.91
C LEU A 89 -30.64 -16.07 10.57
N MET A 90 -31.03 -16.87 9.57
CA MET A 90 -30.51 -16.76 8.20
C MET A 90 -30.79 -15.37 7.62
N HIS A 91 -32.01 -14.84 7.80
CA HIS A 91 -32.37 -13.51 7.33
C HIS A 91 -31.62 -12.40 8.07
N SER A 92 -31.48 -12.49 9.40
CA SER A 92 -30.72 -11.48 10.16
C SER A 92 -29.25 -11.44 9.74
N TYR A 93 -28.60 -12.58 9.57
CA TYR A 93 -27.20 -12.64 9.09
C TYR A 93 -27.08 -12.14 7.65
N ALA A 94 -28.07 -12.40 6.78
CA ALA A 94 -28.10 -11.85 5.42
C ALA A 94 -28.04 -10.32 5.45
N VAL A 95 -28.90 -9.70 6.26
CA VAL A 95 -28.97 -8.24 6.39
C VAL A 95 -27.67 -7.68 6.97
N THR A 96 -27.13 -8.29 8.03
CA THR A 96 -25.85 -7.89 8.62
C THR A 96 -24.71 -7.94 7.61
N ASN A 97 -24.59 -9.02 6.82
CA ASN A 97 -23.54 -9.13 5.81
C ASN A 97 -23.68 -8.11 4.68
N ILE A 98 -24.91 -7.75 4.28
CA ILE A 98 -25.14 -6.68 3.29
C ILE A 98 -24.66 -5.33 3.84
N VAL A 99 -24.99 -5.01 5.10
CA VAL A 99 -24.55 -3.76 5.74
C VAL A 99 -23.02 -3.69 5.84
N LEU A 100 -22.37 -4.77 6.27
CA LEU A 100 -20.90 -4.84 6.33
C LEU A 100 -20.24 -4.71 4.96
N PHE A 101 -20.85 -5.29 3.92
CA PHE A 101 -20.38 -5.16 2.55
C PHE A 101 -20.43 -3.70 2.05
N ILE A 102 -21.52 -2.99 2.33
CA ILE A 102 -21.65 -1.56 2.00
C ILE A 102 -20.58 -0.74 2.73
N MET A 103 -20.35 -1.02 4.01
CA MET A 103 -19.29 -0.35 4.79
C MET A 103 -17.90 -0.56 4.18
N MET A 104 -17.60 -1.78 3.72
CA MET A 104 -16.33 -2.09 3.06
C MET A 104 -16.16 -1.33 1.74
N ILE A 105 -17.24 -1.13 0.96
CA ILE A 105 -17.20 -0.31 -0.25
C ILE A 105 -16.88 1.14 0.10
N ILE A 106 -17.54 1.71 1.11
CA ILE A 106 -17.30 3.10 1.54
C ILE A 106 -15.85 3.28 1.97
N VAL A 107 -15.32 2.38 2.82
CA VAL A 107 -13.92 2.44 3.27
C VAL A 107 -12.95 2.25 2.10
N GLY A 108 -13.28 1.38 1.15
CA GLY A 108 -12.49 1.17 -0.07
C GLY A 108 -12.41 2.44 -0.94
N ILE A 109 -13.54 3.11 -1.16
CA ILE A 109 -13.61 4.37 -1.92
C ILE A 109 -12.83 5.46 -1.20
N MET A 110 -13.03 5.61 0.12
CA MET A 110 -12.28 6.58 0.93
C MET A 110 -10.78 6.31 0.87
N GLY A 111 -10.37 5.04 0.97
CA GLY A 111 -8.98 4.63 0.82
C GLY A 111 -8.40 5.00 -0.53
N TYR A 112 -9.17 4.84 -1.62
CA TYR A 112 -8.77 5.24 -2.97
C TYR A 112 -8.65 6.75 -3.13
N VAL A 113 -9.62 7.52 -2.66
CA VAL A 113 -9.60 9.00 -2.73
C VAL A 113 -8.44 9.56 -1.92
N PHE A 114 -8.20 9.04 -0.71
CA PHE A 114 -7.06 9.46 0.09
C PHE A 114 -5.75 9.08 -0.59
N GLN A 115 -5.63 7.88 -1.16
CA GLN A 115 -4.46 7.51 -1.96
C GLN A 115 -4.20 8.49 -3.10
N TRP A 116 -5.23 8.87 -3.84
CA TRP A 116 -5.11 9.82 -4.94
C TRP A 116 -4.59 11.19 -4.46
N GLN A 117 -5.24 11.76 -3.45
CA GLN A 117 -4.83 13.06 -2.88
C GLN A 117 -3.41 13.03 -2.29
N LEU A 118 -3.05 11.91 -1.65
CA LEU A 118 -1.72 11.71 -1.11
C LEU A 118 -0.68 11.56 -2.21
N ALA A 119 -0.95 10.76 -3.24
CA ALA A 119 -0.04 10.54 -4.36
C ALA A 119 0.20 11.81 -5.19
N GLU A 120 -0.81 12.65 -5.37
CA GLU A 120 -0.69 13.81 -6.26
C GLU A 120 0.08 14.99 -5.63
N HIS A 121 -0.07 15.23 -4.32
CA HIS A 121 0.43 16.49 -3.71
C HIS A 121 1.14 16.33 -2.36
N ALA A 122 0.72 15.40 -1.50
CA ALA A 122 1.19 15.36 -0.11
C ALA A 122 2.39 14.45 0.11
N ILE A 123 2.44 13.31 -0.59
CA ILE A 123 3.56 12.36 -0.49
C ILE A 123 4.83 13.02 -1.02
N ASP A 124 4.80 13.57 -2.23
CA ASP A 124 6.02 14.07 -2.87
C ASP A 124 6.63 15.23 -2.08
N THR A 125 5.81 16.17 -1.59
CA THR A 125 6.29 17.31 -0.79
C THR A 125 6.87 16.88 0.56
N GLN A 126 6.22 15.95 1.25
CA GLN A 126 6.72 15.42 2.52
C GLN A 126 7.98 14.58 2.35
N LEU A 127 8.02 13.70 1.35
CA LEU A 127 9.18 12.86 1.04
C LEU A 127 10.36 13.73 0.62
N TRP A 128 10.10 14.78 -0.16
CA TRP A 128 11.10 15.76 -0.59
C TRP A 128 11.72 16.51 0.60
N SER A 129 10.87 17.09 1.46
CA SER A 129 11.31 17.79 2.68
C SER A 129 12.08 16.85 3.62
N ASN A 130 11.58 15.62 3.79
CA ASN A 130 12.22 14.65 4.66
C ASN A 130 13.61 14.23 4.15
N LEU A 131 13.74 14.00 2.84
CA LEU A 131 15.03 13.72 2.21
C LEU A 131 16.00 14.90 2.38
N GLN A 132 15.53 16.11 2.10
CA GLN A 132 16.38 17.30 2.10
C GLN A 132 16.92 17.63 3.50
N HIS A 133 16.10 17.47 4.54
CA HIS A 133 16.43 17.92 5.89
C HIS A 133 16.93 16.85 6.84
N PHE A 134 16.60 15.57 6.63
CA PHE A 134 16.87 14.52 7.62
C PHE A 134 17.71 13.36 7.11
N TYR A 135 17.87 13.18 5.79
CA TYR A 135 18.74 12.13 5.27
C TYR A 135 20.20 12.36 5.73
N GLY A 136 20.83 11.31 6.27
CA GLY A 136 22.22 11.32 6.72
C GLY A 136 22.53 12.28 7.87
N GLN A 137 21.51 12.78 8.57
CA GLN A 137 21.67 13.69 9.71
C GLN A 137 21.74 12.91 11.03
N PRO A 138 22.52 13.40 12.02
CA PRO A 138 22.60 12.78 13.33
C PRO A 138 21.22 12.77 14.02
N GLY A 139 20.88 11.66 14.68
CA GLY A 139 19.58 11.47 15.33
C GLY A 139 18.43 11.04 14.40
N HIS A 140 18.66 10.94 13.08
CA HIS A 140 17.66 10.52 12.08
C HIS A 140 18.14 9.30 11.26
N GLU A 141 18.89 8.40 11.91
CA GLU A 141 19.42 7.20 11.24
C GLU A 141 18.33 6.29 10.68
N ASP A 142 17.18 6.19 11.36
CA ASP A 142 16.06 5.37 10.90
C ASP A 142 15.47 5.89 9.60
N MET A 143 15.45 7.22 9.39
CA MET A 143 15.05 7.80 8.11
C MET A 143 16.05 7.49 7.00
N THR A 144 17.35 7.55 7.31
CA THR A 144 18.41 7.22 6.36
C THR A 144 18.34 5.76 5.93
N LYS A 145 18.19 4.84 6.90
CA LYS A 145 18.02 3.40 6.63
C LYS A 145 16.77 3.10 5.81
N ALA A 146 15.66 3.76 6.10
CA ALA A 146 14.42 3.59 5.35
C ALA A 146 14.57 4.05 3.89
N TRP A 147 15.27 5.18 3.66
CA TRP A 147 15.62 5.66 2.33
C TRP A 147 16.54 4.69 1.58
N ASP A 148 17.61 4.23 2.22
CA ASP A 148 18.58 3.33 1.61
C ASP A 148 17.94 1.99 1.23
N TYR A 149 17.07 1.47 2.11
CA TYR A 149 16.27 0.28 1.83
C TYR A 149 15.34 0.49 0.63
N MET A 150 14.59 1.60 0.61
CA MET A 150 13.67 1.90 -0.49
C MET A 150 14.40 2.00 -1.84
N GLN A 151 15.55 2.68 -1.87
CA GLN A 151 16.34 2.89 -3.08
C GLN A 151 16.89 1.58 -3.64
N GLN A 152 17.33 0.67 -2.76
CA GLN A 152 17.85 -0.63 -3.16
C GLN A 152 16.74 -1.61 -3.55
N GLU A 153 15.63 -1.65 -2.81
CA GLU A 153 14.50 -2.56 -3.06
C GLU A 153 13.74 -2.19 -4.35
N PHE A 154 13.48 -0.90 -4.57
CA PHE A 154 12.71 -0.42 -5.72
C PHE A 154 13.57 0.10 -6.88
N HIS A 155 14.90 0.02 -6.76
CA HIS A 155 15.85 0.50 -7.77
C HIS A 155 15.56 1.95 -8.20
N CYS A 156 15.42 2.83 -7.21
CA CYS A 156 15.04 4.23 -7.36
C CYS A 156 16.05 5.16 -6.66
N CYS A 157 16.06 6.46 -6.99
CA CYS A 157 17.01 7.41 -6.40
C CYS A 157 16.43 8.82 -6.16
N GLY A 158 15.33 8.90 -5.42
CA GLY A 158 14.72 10.18 -5.03
C GLY A 158 13.22 10.22 -5.31
N VAL A 159 12.63 11.41 -5.24
CA VAL A 159 11.17 11.62 -5.20
C VAL A 159 10.59 12.02 -6.55
N ASP A 160 11.40 12.52 -7.47
CA ASP A 160 10.94 13.07 -8.76
C ASP A 160 11.78 12.47 -9.91
N ASP A 161 11.67 13.02 -11.12
CA ASP A 161 12.44 12.61 -12.27
C ASP A 161 13.96 12.73 -12.04
N VAL A 162 14.75 11.96 -12.78
CA VAL A 162 16.22 11.87 -12.71
C VAL A 162 16.88 13.24 -12.61
N GLN A 163 16.48 14.19 -13.45
CA GLN A 163 17.09 15.53 -13.48
C GLN A 163 16.85 16.31 -12.19
N LYS A 164 15.63 16.22 -11.66
CA LYS A 164 15.27 16.91 -10.42
C LYS A 164 15.88 16.21 -9.21
N ASN A 165 15.98 14.88 -9.19
CA ASN A 165 16.61 14.14 -8.09
C ASN A 165 18.03 14.62 -7.79
N PHE A 166 18.86 14.88 -8.81
CA PHE A 166 20.20 15.45 -8.60
C PHE A 166 20.17 16.82 -7.93
N VAL A 167 19.14 17.64 -8.22
CA VAL A 167 18.94 18.93 -7.55
C VAL A 167 18.61 18.71 -6.08
N ILE A 168 17.72 17.76 -5.76
CA ILE A 168 17.31 17.46 -4.37
C ILE A 168 18.51 16.99 -3.56
N TRP A 169 19.30 16.06 -4.09
CA TRP A 169 20.50 15.59 -3.42
C TRP A 169 21.51 16.70 -3.19
N ARG A 170 21.73 17.58 -4.17
CA ARG A 170 22.60 18.75 -4.02
C ARG A 170 22.11 19.73 -2.94
N THR A 171 20.80 19.95 -2.84
CA THR A 171 20.22 20.89 -1.87
C THR A 171 19.96 20.26 -0.50
N SER A 172 20.22 18.96 -0.34
CA SER A 172 20.10 18.25 0.94
C SER A 172 21.20 18.63 1.92
N LYS A 173 20.89 18.60 3.22
CA LYS A 173 21.90 18.84 4.27
C LYS A 173 23.04 17.83 4.20
N TRP A 174 22.75 16.57 3.90
CA TRP A 174 23.76 15.52 3.71
C TRP A 174 24.86 15.91 2.72
N HIS A 175 24.48 16.47 1.56
CA HIS A 175 25.44 16.92 0.56
C HIS A 175 26.20 18.19 0.99
N MET A 176 25.53 19.10 1.70
CA MET A 176 26.17 20.31 2.19
C MET A 176 27.20 20.03 3.28
N ASP A 177 26.89 19.11 4.20
CA ASP A 177 27.73 18.71 5.34
C ASP A 177 28.89 17.80 4.93
N TYR A 178 28.84 17.20 3.74
CA TYR A 178 29.93 16.37 3.22
C TYR A 178 31.20 17.20 2.96
N ARG A 179 32.25 16.89 3.71
CA ARG A 179 33.55 17.60 3.69
C ARG A 179 34.55 17.08 2.64
N GLY A 180 34.24 15.97 1.96
CA GLY A 180 35.13 15.38 0.96
C GLY A 180 35.13 16.14 -0.37
N THR A 181 36.27 16.17 -1.05
CA THR A 181 36.44 16.72 -2.40
C THR A 181 36.92 15.61 -3.36
N PRO A 182 36.24 15.36 -4.49
CA PRO A 182 34.99 16.00 -4.96
C PRO A 182 33.77 15.65 -4.10
N LYS A 183 32.74 16.52 -4.11
CA LYS A 183 31.49 16.25 -3.40
C LYS A 183 30.71 15.10 -4.05
N LYS A 184 30.10 14.26 -3.23
CA LYS A 184 29.23 13.16 -3.71
C LYS A 184 27.93 13.70 -4.28
N LEU A 185 27.55 13.29 -5.48
CA LEU A 185 26.31 13.67 -6.15
C LEU A 185 25.09 12.97 -5.54
N VAL A 186 25.22 11.68 -5.21
CA VAL A 186 24.18 10.82 -4.66
C VAL A 186 24.77 9.86 -3.62
N PRO A 187 23.98 9.30 -2.69
CA PRO A 187 24.47 8.27 -1.77
C PRO A 187 24.74 6.92 -2.46
N SER A 188 25.49 6.03 -1.80
CA SER A 188 25.81 4.68 -2.32
C SER A 188 24.58 3.81 -2.57
N SER A 189 23.52 4.02 -1.79
CA SER A 189 22.22 3.36 -1.94
C SER A 189 21.51 3.68 -3.27
N CYS A 190 21.88 4.76 -3.96
CA CYS A 190 21.41 5.06 -5.31
C CYS A 190 22.19 4.34 -6.42
N CYS A 191 23.31 3.70 -6.08
CA CYS A 191 24.19 3.05 -7.03
C CYS A 191 23.73 1.62 -7.34
N ARG A 192 23.79 1.29 -8.63
CA ARG A 192 23.43 -0.04 -9.12
C ARG A 192 24.45 -1.08 -8.68
N ARG A 193 23.96 -2.21 -8.19
CA ARG A 193 24.75 -3.38 -7.86
C ARG A 193 24.67 -4.43 -8.97
N SER A 194 25.78 -5.10 -9.20
CA SER A 194 25.92 -6.27 -10.07
C SER A 194 25.21 -7.48 -9.41
N PRO A 195 24.80 -8.52 -10.17
CA PRO A 195 24.22 -9.74 -9.61
C PRO A 195 25.07 -10.42 -8.54
N ASN A 196 26.39 -10.18 -8.55
CA ASN A 196 27.34 -10.70 -7.57
C ASN A 196 27.37 -9.87 -6.26
N GLY A 197 26.50 -8.88 -6.10
CA GLY A 197 26.39 -8.03 -4.90
C GLY A 197 27.38 -6.86 -4.83
N SER A 198 28.38 -6.81 -5.71
CA SER A 198 29.33 -5.69 -5.82
C SER A 198 28.73 -4.50 -6.57
N PHE A 199 29.19 -3.28 -6.28
CA PHE A 199 28.84 -2.11 -7.09
C PHE A 199 29.40 -2.25 -8.50
N VAL A 200 28.62 -1.87 -9.52
CA VAL A 200 29.07 -1.90 -10.92
C VAL A 200 30.19 -0.89 -11.14
N ASP A 201 30.00 0.34 -10.65
CA ASP A 201 31.02 1.39 -10.58
C ASP A 201 30.58 2.45 -9.54
N GLU A 202 30.99 2.28 -8.27
CA GLU A 202 30.59 3.18 -7.18
C GLU A 202 31.19 4.58 -7.34
N SER A 203 32.43 4.66 -7.84
CA SER A 203 33.11 5.93 -8.10
C SER A 203 32.40 6.73 -9.19
N ALA A 204 32.07 6.12 -10.32
CA ALA A 204 31.33 6.79 -11.38
C ALA A 204 29.89 7.11 -10.94
N CYS A 205 29.27 6.30 -10.10
CA CYS A 205 27.95 6.63 -9.57
C CYS A 205 27.96 7.87 -8.66
N GLN A 206 28.89 7.94 -7.71
CA GLN A 206 28.89 8.99 -6.68
C GLN A 206 29.56 10.29 -7.11
N PHE A 207 30.54 10.26 -8.03
CA PHE A 207 31.41 11.41 -8.31
C PHE A 207 31.33 11.93 -9.76
N THR A 208 30.29 11.56 -10.52
CA THR A 208 30.12 12.03 -11.90
C THR A 208 29.69 13.51 -11.99
N ASP A 209 30.08 14.18 -13.08
CA ASP A 209 29.64 15.53 -13.43
C ASP A 209 28.12 15.60 -13.68
N MET A 210 27.47 16.61 -13.11
CA MET A 210 26.02 16.83 -13.20
C MET A 210 25.52 16.94 -14.65
N LYS A 211 26.37 17.41 -15.58
CA LYS A 211 26.00 17.59 -17.00
C LYS A 211 26.00 16.29 -17.79
N THR A 212 26.74 15.27 -17.33
CA THR A 212 26.86 13.97 -18.01
C THR A 212 26.79 12.82 -17.00
N PRO A 213 25.66 12.64 -16.29
CA PRO A 213 25.50 11.57 -15.31
C PRO A 213 25.62 10.19 -15.97
N ASN A 214 26.34 9.27 -15.34
CA ASN A 214 26.41 7.89 -15.80
C ASN A 214 25.14 7.14 -15.41
N LEU A 215 24.10 7.26 -16.24
CA LEU A 215 22.79 6.61 -16.04
C LEU A 215 22.85 5.08 -16.06
N SER A 216 23.97 4.48 -16.49
CA SER A 216 24.17 3.03 -16.43
C SER A 216 24.57 2.53 -15.03
N ALA A 217 25.11 3.41 -14.18
CA ALA A 217 25.55 3.08 -12.82
C ALA A 217 24.58 3.55 -11.73
N ILE A 218 23.58 4.38 -12.07
CA ILE A 218 22.63 5.00 -11.13
C ILE A 218 21.21 4.45 -11.34
N PHE A 219 20.41 4.41 -10.28
CA PHE A 219 18.98 4.16 -10.37
C PHE A 219 18.23 5.39 -10.88
N VAL A 220 17.46 5.21 -11.96
CA VAL A 220 16.76 6.30 -12.67
C VAL A 220 15.28 6.39 -12.37
N LYS A 221 14.75 5.48 -11.53
CA LYS A 221 13.32 5.47 -11.19
C LYS A 221 13.02 6.40 -10.02
N VAL A 222 11.77 6.86 -9.98
CA VAL A 222 11.18 7.59 -8.85
C VAL A 222 10.88 6.61 -7.71
N CYS A 223 11.20 7.00 -6.47
CA CYS A 223 10.88 6.23 -5.27
C CYS A 223 9.43 6.48 -4.85
N THR A 224 8.50 5.78 -5.49
CA THR A 224 7.07 5.78 -5.12
C THR A 224 6.72 4.75 -4.04
N GLY A 225 7.72 4.01 -3.51
CA GLY A 225 7.52 2.97 -2.51
C GLY A 225 6.58 1.86 -2.99
N CYS A 226 5.77 1.27 -2.10
CA CYS A 226 4.83 0.22 -2.51
C CYS A 226 3.66 0.71 -3.38
N ALA A 227 3.48 2.03 -3.57
CA ALA A 227 2.50 2.55 -4.52
C ALA A 227 2.87 2.16 -5.97
N ALA A 228 4.17 2.01 -6.28
CA ALA A 228 4.66 1.50 -7.57
C ALA A 228 4.12 0.11 -7.90
N ILE A 229 3.94 -0.75 -6.88
CA ILE A 229 3.42 -2.10 -7.06
C ILE A 229 1.95 -2.02 -7.45
N PHE A 230 1.17 -1.17 -6.79
CA PHE A 230 -0.26 -1.01 -7.08
C PHE A 230 -0.50 -0.35 -8.45
N GLN A 231 0.31 0.65 -8.83
CA GLN A 231 0.27 1.28 -10.15
C GLN A 231 0.72 0.37 -11.30
N ASN A 232 1.44 -0.72 -11.07
CA ASN A 232 1.70 -1.72 -12.10
C ASN A 232 0.54 -2.74 -12.26
N TYR A 233 -0.33 -2.86 -11.26
CA TYR A 233 -1.48 -3.78 -11.27
C TYR A 233 -2.76 -3.14 -11.83
N ILE A 234 -3.03 -1.86 -11.55
CA ILE A 234 -4.23 -1.15 -12.03
C ILE A 234 -4.29 -0.93 -13.55
N PRO A 235 -3.23 -0.50 -14.27
CA PRO A 235 -3.35 -0.20 -15.70
C PRO A 235 -3.58 -1.45 -16.55
N ARG A 236 -3.36 -2.66 -16.02
CA ARG A 236 -3.70 -3.93 -16.70
C ARG A 236 -5.18 -4.33 -16.61
N PHE A 237 -6.00 -3.62 -15.81
CA PHE A 237 -7.43 -3.89 -15.73
C PHE A 237 -8.26 -2.95 -16.63
N PHE A 238 -7.66 -1.88 -17.13
CA PHE A 238 -8.28 -0.86 -18.00
C PHE A 238 -7.59 -0.73 -19.37
N GLN A 239 -6.81 -1.72 -19.78
CA GLN A 239 -6.36 -1.96 -21.16
C GLN A 239 -6.72 -3.38 -21.57
#